data_AF-A0A1H7FQK1-F1
#
_entry.id   AF-A0A1H7FQK1-F1
#
_cell.length_a   1.000
_cell.length_b   1.000
_cell.length_c   1.000
_cell.angle_alpha   90.00
_cell.angle_beta   90.00
_cell.angle_gamma   90.00
#
_symmetry.space_group_name_H-M   'P 1'
#
loop_
_entity.id
_entity.type
_entity.pdbx_description
1 polymer ?
#
loop_
_entity_poly.entity_id
_entity_poly.type
_entity_poly.pdbx_seq_one_letter_code
_entity_poly.pdbx_strand_id
1 'polypeptide(L)'
;MAEDNERFEHGFTTFVTALDYIESHLCEDISQEDIAAACFVSLSSLQKVWRYCTHFSLKDYISKRRLTLAGRLLLTEEVSVLEAAMRFGYNSHEVFTRAFTKVWGIAPSKFKKQWKGDCGLYPPLNPEYIERNERMRVKKYDISEFYDYLRSQVGTYVLCFDIQNLMVINDTLGREAGDKAILEAFRRINEAADENMICLRLGGDEFAMITESDDTEKVTAIAENVLSQNGGKVPYSGGEVSVSVRCGAIRIGEHLKYSVLCNDFNAVMEKARFSGRIEFM
;
A
#
# COMPACT_ATOMS: atom_id res chain seq x y z
N MET A 1 33.41 10.42 -0.43
CA MET A 1 32.32 11.44 -0.35
C MET A 1 31.81 11.81 -1.74
N ALA A 2 32.66 12.19 -2.72
CA ALA A 2 32.19 12.45 -4.10
C ALA A 2 31.77 11.18 -4.86
N GLU A 3 32.59 10.11 -4.83
CA GLU A 3 32.27 8.84 -5.54
C GLU A 3 31.03 8.11 -5.00
N ASP A 4 30.78 8.19 -3.69
CA ASP A 4 29.58 7.61 -3.06
C ASP A 4 28.31 8.40 -3.43
N ASN A 5 28.44 9.72 -3.65
CA ASN A 5 27.34 10.58 -4.07
C ASN A 5 26.98 10.33 -5.55
N GLU A 6 27.98 10.21 -6.43
CA GLU A 6 27.75 9.89 -7.85
C GLU A 6 27.14 8.50 -8.05
N ARG A 7 27.59 7.48 -7.29
CA ARG A 7 26.99 6.14 -7.32
C ARG A 7 25.54 6.14 -6.83
N PHE A 8 25.23 6.96 -5.83
CA PHE A 8 23.88 7.09 -5.31
C PHE A 8 22.96 7.79 -6.31
N GLU A 9 23.39 8.92 -6.89
CA GLU A 9 22.63 9.66 -7.91
C GLU A 9 22.36 8.81 -9.16
N HIS A 10 23.35 8.03 -9.61
CA HIS A 10 23.17 7.12 -10.75
C HIS A 10 22.20 5.96 -10.42
N GLY A 11 22.30 5.39 -9.22
CA GLY A 11 21.39 4.34 -8.75
C GLY A 11 19.96 4.86 -8.59
N PHE A 12 19.79 6.07 -8.08
CA PHE A 12 18.50 6.73 -7.95
C PHE A 12 17.85 6.98 -9.31
N THR A 13 18.59 7.57 -10.25
CA THR A 13 18.11 7.82 -11.62
C THR A 13 17.67 6.53 -12.32
N THR A 14 18.44 5.45 -12.15
CA THR A 14 18.10 4.11 -12.66
C THR A 14 16.80 3.61 -12.06
N PHE A 15 16.61 3.78 -10.75
CA PHE A 15 15.39 3.36 -10.06
C PHE A 15 14.15 4.12 -10.55
N VAL A 16 14.24 5.44 -10.65
CA VAL A 16 13.11 6.29 -11.11
C VAL A 16 12.71 5.92 -12.53
N THR A 17 13.69 5.82 -13.44
CA THR A 17 13.44 5.44 -14.84
C THR A 17 12.78 4.06 -14.94
N ALA A 18 13.25 3.09 -14.14
CA ALA A 18 12.66 1.75 -14.11
C ALA A 18 11.22 1.77 -13.59
N LEU A 19 10.97 2.54 -12.53
CA LEU A 19 9.64 2.67 -11.93
C LEU A 19 8.63 3.27 -12.92
N ASP A 20 9.01 4.36 -13.59
CA ASP A 20 8.17 5.04 -14.59
C ASP A 20 7.86 4.11 -15.78
N TYR A 21 8.88 3.40 -16.27
CA TYR A 21 8.72 2.42 -17.33
C TYR A 21 7.76 1.29 -16.91
N ILE A 22 7.92 0.75 -15.69
CA ILE A 22 7.05 -0.31 -15.19
C ILE A 22 5.60 0.16 -15.12
N GLU A 23 5.32 1.29 -14.46
CA GLU A 23 3.94 1.76 -14.24
C GLU A 23 3.23 2.10 -15.56
N SER A 24 3.96 2.61 -16.56
CA SER A 24 3.40 2.90 -17.89
C SER A 24 3.11 1.65 -18.73
N HIS A 25 3.74 0.51 -18.43
CA HIS A 25 3.63 -0.72 -19.23
C HIS A 25 3.04 -1.92 -18.45
N LEU A 26 2.31 -1.68 -17.34
CA LEU A 26 1.74 -2.75 -16.50
C LEU A 26 0.74 -3.66 -17.24
N CYS A 27 0.09 -3.17 -18.30
CA CYS A 27 -0.86 -3.92 -19.12
C CYS A 27 -0.21 -4.69 -20.29
N GLU A 28 1.11 -4.54 -20.46
CA GLU A 28 1.86 -5.10 -21.60
C GLU A 28 2.68 -6.34 -21.18
N ASP A 29 3.15 -7.11 -22.16
CA ASP A 29 4.06 -8.23 -21.90
C ASP A 29 5.52 -7.74 -21.81
N ILE A 30 5.87 -7.14 -20.67
CA ILE A 30 7.22 -6.65 -20.39
C ILE A 30 8.09 -7.69 -19.69
N SER A 31 9.33 -7.85 -20.16
CA SER A 31 10.38 -8.63 -19.49
C SER A 31 11.24 -7.74 -18.56
N GLN A 32 12.07 -8.35 -17.70
CA GLN A 32 12.99 -7.54 -16.89
C GLN A 32 14.15 -6.99 -17.72
N GLU A 33 14.47 -7.66 -18.81
CA GLU A 33 15.45 -7.26 -19.82
C GLU A 33 15.01 -5.98 -20.53
N ASP A 34 13.72 -5.84 -20.86
CA ASP A 34 13.18 -4.62 -21.47
C ASP A 34 13.32 -3.42 -20.53
N ILE A 35 13.04 -3.61 -19.24
CA ILE A 35 13.18 -2.56 -18.22
C ILE A 35 14.65 -2.17 -18.06
N ALA A 36 15.55 -3.15 -18.06
CA ALA A 36 16.99 -2.90 -17.97
C ALA A 36 17.51 -2.14 -19.20
N ALA A 37 17.03 -2.49 -20.39
CA ALA A 37 17.34 -1.81 -21.64
C ALA A 37 16.84 -0.36 -21.64
N ALA A 38 15.61 -0.11 -21.17
CA ALA A 38 15.05 1.23 -21.02
C ALA A 38 15.86 2.12 -20.05
N CYS A 39 16.50 1.50 -19.06
CA CYS A 39 17.36 2.17 -18.09
C CYS A 39 18.83 2.28 -18.53
N PHE A 40 19.20 1.72 -19.70
CA PHE A 40 20.60 1.62 -20.17
C PHE A 40 21.56 0.92 -19.19
N VAL A 41 21.07 -0.06 -18.43
CA VAL A 41 21.87 -0.83 -17.46
C VAL A 41 21.76 -2.33 -17.71
N SER A 42 22.68 -3.11 -17.14
CA SER A 42 22.53 -4.56 -17.11
C SER A 42 21.40 -4.98 -16.16
N LEU A 43 20.71 -6.09 -16.48
CA LEU A 43 19.66 -6.66 -15.65
C LEU A 43 20.12 -6.90 -14.20
N SER A 44 21.35 -7.35 -14.02
CA SER A 44 21.90 -7.60 -12.67
C SER A 44 22.08 -6.31 -11.87
N SER A 45 22.43 -5.20 -12.53
CA SER A 45 22.54 -3.88 -11.88
C SER A 45 21.18 -3.35 -11.51
N LEU A 46 20.21 -3.41 -12.43
CA LEU A 46 18.82 -3.05 -12.16
C LEU A 46 18.25 -3.83 -10.96
N GLN A 47 18.40 -5.16 -10.94
CA GLN A 47 17.90 -5.98 -9.84
C GLN A 47 18.55 -5.65 -8.49
N LYS A 48 19.84 -5.30 -8.48
CA LYS A 48 20.56 -4.90 -7.26
C LYS A 48 20.03 -3.56 -6.74
N VAL A 49 19.97 -2.55 -7.61
CA VAL A 49 19.43 -1.22 -7.29
C VAL A 49 17.98 -1.35 -6.81
N TRP A 50 17.14 -2.09 -7.52
CA TRP A 50 15.75 -2.30 -7.16
C TRP A 50 15.59 -2.95 -5.78
N ARG A 51 16.31 -4.04 -5.50
CA ARG A 51 16.25 -4.70 -4.18
C ARG A 51 16.83 -3.83 -3.08
N TYR A 52 17.83 -3.03 -3.39
CA TYR A 52 18.38 -2.05 -2.47
C TYR A 52 17.29 -1.04 -2.08
N CYS A 53 16.68 -0.37 -3.07
CA CYS A 53 15.65 0.66 -2.84
C CYS A 53 14.35 0.12 -2.22
N THR A 54 13.86 -1.03 -2.70
CA THR A 54 12.51 -1.51 -2.37
C THR A 54 12.49 -2.64 -1.35
N HIS A 55 13.62 -3.32 -1.16
CA HIS A 55 13.75 -4.58 -0.43
C HIS A 55 13.01 -5.78 -1.02
N PHE A 56 12.18 -5.68 -2.05
CA PHE A 56 11.54 -6.82 -2.71
C PHE A 56 12.01 -6.97 -4.16
N SER A 57 11.62 -8.06 -4.81
CA SER A 57 12.03 -8.28 -6.19
C SER A 57 11.21 -7.42 -7.16
N LEU A 58 11.79 -7.10 -8.30
CA LEU A 58 11.11 -6.38 -9.37
C LEU A 58 9.86 -7.14 -9.86
N LYS A 59 9.96 -8.48 -9.91
CA LYS A 59 8.83 -9.36 -10.24
C LYS A 59 7.70 -9.28 -9.21
N ASP A 60 8.02 -9.24 -7.92
CA ASP A 60 7.00 -9.09 -6.86
C ASP A 60 6.31 -7.74 -6.96
N TYR A 61 7.04 -6.67 -7.32
CA TYR A 61 6.45 -5.35 -7.55
C TYR A 61 5.38 -5.39 -8.63
N ILE A 62 5.79 -5.81 -9.83
CA ILE A 62 4.93 -5.87 -11.02
C ILE A 62 3.71 -6.72 -10.73
N SER A 63 3.90 -7.91 -10.13
CA SER A 63 2.79 -8.79 -9.81
C SER A 63 1.83 -8.16 -8.81
N LYS A 64 2.31 -7.51 -7.74
CA LYS A 64 1.44 -6.86 -6.76
C LYS A 64 0.66 -5.70 -7.40
N ARG A 65 1.34 -4.85 -8.18
CA ARG A 65 0.71 -3.74 -8.91
C ARG A 65 -0.36 -4.22 -9.90
N ARG A 66 -0.03 -5.20 -10.74
CA ARG A 66 -0.99 -5.83 -11.68
C ARG A 66 -2.21 -6.40 -10.98
N LEU A 67 -2.03 -7.13 -9.88
CA LEU A 67 -3.13 -7.73 -9.13
C LEU A 67 -3.98 -6.68 -8.38
N THR A 68 -3.36 -5.58 -7.98
CA THR A 68 -4.06 -4.42 -7.41
C THR A 68 -4.95 -3.74 -8.45
N LEU A 69 -4.41 -3.47 -9.65
CA LEU A 69 -5.19 -2.89 -10.76
C LEU A 69 -6.26 -3.86 -11.29
N ALA A 70 -5.98 -5.16 -11.32
CA ALA A 70 -6.97 -6.18 -11.66
C ALA A 70 -8.13 -6.21 -10.67
N GLY A 71 -7.86 -6.04 -9.37
CA GLY A 71 -8.90 -5.90 -8.35
C GLY A 71 -9.79 -4.69 -8.64
N ARG A 72 -9.18 -3.53 -8.90
CA ARG A 72 -9.91 -2.30 -9.25
C ARG A 72 -10.77 -2.50 -10.50
N LEU A 73 -10.23 -3.11 -11.53
CA LEU A 73 -10.94 -3.42 -12.78
C LEU A 73 -12.15 -4.32 -12.53
N LEU A 74 -12.02 -5.35 -11.68
CA LEU A 74 -13.11 -6.28 -11.35
C LEU A 74 -14.28 -5.62 -10.60
N LEU A 75 -14.04 -4.51 -9.89
CA LEU A 75 -15.07 -3.78 -9.15
C LEU A 75 -15.70 -2.62 -9.94
N THR A 76 -14.94 -2.05 -10.88
CA THR A 76 -15.36 -0.85 -11.62
C THR A 76 -15.91 -1.14 -13.00
N GLU A 77 -15.51 -2.24 -13.63
CA GLU A 77 -15.94 -2.63 -14.96
C GLU A 77 -16.66 -4.00 -14.94
N GLU A 78 -17.61 -4.20 -15.86
CA GLU A 78 -18.33 -5.47 -16.03
C GLU A 78 -17.52 -6.50 -16.84
N VAL A 79 -16.27 -6.74 -16.43
CA VAL A 79 -15.38 -7.70 -17.08
C VAL A 79 -15.43 -9.07 -16.39
N SER A 80 -15.07 -10.11 -17.14
CA SER A 80 -14.88 -11.44 -16.56
C SER A 80 -13.55 -11.55 -15.81
N VAL A 81 -13.43 -12.51 -14.89
CA VAL A 81 -12.15 -12.79 -14.20
C VAL A 81 -11.04 -13.16 -15.19
N LEU A 82 -11.38 -13.86 -16.28
CA LEU A 82 -10.41 -14.22 -17.31
C LEU A 82 -9.96 -13.00 -18.11
N GLU A 83 -10.87 -12.09 -18.43
CA GLU A 83 -10.56 -10.85 -19.14
C GLU A 83 -9.66 -9.93 -18.31
N ALA A 84 -9.97 -9.75 -17.03
CA ALA A 84 -9.09 -9.03 -16.11
C ALA A 84 -7.70 -9.68 -16.02
N ALA A 85 -7.63 -11.02 -15.96
CA ALA A 85 -6.36 -11.75 -15.96
C ALA A 85 -5.54 -11.47 -17.23
N MET A 86 -6.15 -11.58 -18.41
CA MET A 86 -5.49 -11.36 -19.69
C MET A 86 -4.98 -9.93 -19.85
N ARG A 87 -5.76 -8.92 -19.41
CA ARG A 87 -5.38 -7.50 -19.48
C ARG A 87 -4.12 -7.16 -18.68
N PHE A 88 -3.79 -7.96 -17.67
CA PHE A 88 -2.58 -7.81 -16.87
C PHE A 88 -1.56 -8.94 -17.10
N GLY A 89 -1.57 -9.54 -18.29
CA GLY A 89 -0.53 -10.48 -18.74
C GLY A 89 -0.59 -11.88 -18.11
N TYR A 90 -1.73 -12.28 -17.55
CA TYR A 90 -1.93 -13.66 -17.06
C TYR A 90 -2.65 -14.51 -18.12
N ASN A 91 -1.91 -15.44 -18.71
CA ASN A 91 -2.41 -16.33 -19.77
C ASN A 91 -3.21 -17.54 -19.25
N SER A 92 -3.40 -17.66 -17.93
CA SER A 92 -4.14 -18.76 -17.31
C SER A 92 -4.96 -18.29 -16.13
N HIS A 93 -6.24 -18.68 -16.13
CA HIS A 93 -7.17 -18.43 -15.03
C HIS A 93 -6.67 -19.01 -13.70
N GLU A 94 -6.04 -20.19 -13.73
CA GLU A 94 -5.53 -20.85 -12.52
C GLU A 94 -4.34 -20.08 -11.93
N VAL A 95 -3.40 -19.66 -12.79
CA VAL A 95 -2.22 -18.89 -12.36
C VAL A 95 -2.65 -17.54 -11.78
N PHE A 96 -3.56 -16.84 -12.45
CA PHE A 96 -4.13 -15.59 -11.96
C PHE A 96 -4.85 -15.79 -10.63
N THR A 97 -5.75 -16.77 -10.53
CA THR A 97 -6.51 -17.02 -9.31
C THR A 97 -5.60 -17.31 -8.11
N ARG A 98 -4.55 -18.12 -8.30
CA ARG A 98 -3.57 -18.41 -7.25
C ARG A 98 -2.80 -17.15 -6.83
N ALA A 99 -2.33 -16.36 -7.79
CA ALA A 99 -1.58 -15.13 -7.51
C ALA A 99 -2.46 -14.07 -6.83
N PHE A 100 -3.68 -13.88 -7.34
CA PHE A 100 -4.67 -12.97 -6.79
C PHE A 100 -5.05 -13.35 -5.36
N THR A 101 -5.36 -14.63 -5.12
CA THR A 101 -5.69 -15.12 -3.76
C THR A 101 -4.51 -14.98 -2.80
N LYS A 102 -3.27 -15.10 -3.28
CA LYS A 102 -2.09 -14.87 -2.45
C LYS A 102 -2.01 -13.41 -1.97
N VAL A 103 -2.29 -12.45 -2.87
CA VAL A 103 -2.21 -11.01 -2.60
C VAL A 103 -3.42 -10.51 -1.81
N TRP A 104 -4.62 -10.91 -2.19
CA TRP A 104 -5.90 -10.40 -1.67
C TRP A 104 -6.53 -11.30 -0.61
N GLY A 105 -6.02 -12.51 -0.39
CA GLY A 105 -6.57 -13.47 0.58
C GLY A 105 -7.86 -14.15 0.14
N ILE A 106 -8.52 -13.65 -0.91
CA ILE A 106 -9.76 -14.19 -1.45
C ILE A 106 -9.66 -14.43 -2.95
N ALA A 107 -10.44 -15.39 -3.46
CA ALA A 107 -10.49 -15.71 -4.88
C ALA A 107 -11.12 -14.54 -5.68
N PRO A 108 -10.67 -14.27 -6.92
CA PRO A 108 -11.14 -13.12 -7.71
C PRO A 108 -12.65 -13.16 -8.00
N SER A 109 -13.24 -14.35 -8.17
CA SER A 109 -14.69 -14.51 -8.35
C SER A 109 -15.51 -14.14 -7.11
N LYS A 110 -14.95 -14.38 -5.92
CA LYS A 110 -15.54 -13.92 -4.65
C LYS A 110 -15.28 -12.45 -4.43
N PHE A 111 -14.07 -11.99 -4.74
CA PHE A 111 -13.66 -10.58 -4.67
C PHE A 111 -14.65 -9.69 -5.44
N LYS A 112 -14.93 -10.01 -6.71
CA LYS A 112 -15.90 -9.26 -7.54
C LYS A 112 -17.31 -9.16 -6.91
N LYS A 113 -17.72 -10.12 -6.08
CA LYS A 113 -19.08 -10.16 -5.50
C LYS A 113 -19.16 -9.61 -4.07
N GLN A 114 -18.08 -9.72 -3.31
CA GLN A 114 -18.10 -9.56 -1.85
C GLN A 114 -17.18 -8.46 -1.36
N TRP A 115 -16.17 -8.07 -2.14
CA TRP A 115 -15.28 -6.99 -1.74
C TRP A 115 -16.04 -5.68 -1.79
N LYS A 116 -16.16 -5.02 -0.63
CA LYS A 116 -16.76 -3.71 -0.48
C LYS A 116 -15.65 -2.74 -0.15
N GLY A 117 -15.54 -1.64 -0.88
CA GLY A 117 -14.50 -0.62 -0.65
C GLY A 117 -13.35 -0.66 -1.66
N ASP A 118 -12.30 0.10 -1.35
CA ASP A 118 -11.25 0.43 -2.32
C ASP A 118 -10.24 -0.71 -2.55
N CYS A 119 -9.51 -0.62 -3.65
CA CYS A 119 -8.47 -1.55 -4.06
C CYS A 119 -7.04 -1.04 -3.81
N GLY A 120 -6.81 -0.03 -2.97
CA GLY A 120 -5.52 0.62 -2.75
C GLY A 120 -4.45 -0.14 -1.95
N LEU A 121 -4.43 -1.48 -1.98
CA LEU A 121 -3.54 -2.31 -1.15
C LEU A 121 -2.04 -2.17 -1.49
N TYR A 122 -1.71 -1.95 -2.76
CA TYR A 122 -0.34 -1.71 -3.24
C TYR A 122 -0.34 -0.58 -4.26
N PRO A 123 -0.31 0.69 -3.84
CA PRO A 123 -0.23 1.82 -4.76
C PRO A 123 1.15 1.88 -5.48
N PRO A 124 1.31 2.74 -6.51
CA PRO A 124 2.61 2.96 -7.15
C PRO A 124 3.61 3.55 -6.16
N LEU A 125 4.90 3.25 -6.29
CA LEU A 125 5.93 3.87 -5.43
C LEU A 125 6.11 5.35 -5.80
N ASN A 126 6.44 6.21 -4.82
CA ASN A 126 6.79 7.60 -5.06
C ASN A 126 8.33 7.75 -5.09
N PRO A 127 8.91 8.18 -6.23
CA PRO A 127 10.35 8.33 -6.39
C PRO A 127 10.95 9.47 -5.54
N GLU A 128 10.24 10.57 -5.31
CA GLU A 128 10.75 11.75 -4.57
C GLU A 128 11.16 11.41 -3.13
N TYR A 129 10.54 10.38 -2.55
CA TYR A 129 10.82 9.96 -1.18
C TYR A 129 12.10 9.17 -1.01
N ILE A 130 12.63 8.63 -2.09
CA ILE A 130 13.90 7.91 -2.06
C ILE A 130 15.08 8.91 -2.15
N GLU A 131 14.84 10.13 -2.65
CA GLU A 131 15.86 11.18 -2.80
C GLU A 131 16.25 11.88 -1.49
N ARG A 132 15.32 12.06 -0.54
CA ARG A 132 15.47 13.01 0.58
C ARG A 132 16.37 12.61 1.78
N ASN A 133 17.03 11.43 1.79
CA ASN A 133 18.03 10.93 2.79
C ASN A 133 17.67 11.03 4.30
N GLU A 134 17.64 9.96 5.09
CA GLU A 134 18.84 9.31 5.67
C GLU A 134 18.70 7.77 5.67
N ARG A 135 19.69 7.07 5.06
CA ARG A 135 19.97 5.62 5.17
C ARG A 135 18.74 4.70 5.15
N MET A 136 18.28 4.38 3.95
CA MET A 136 17.45 3.20 3.61
C MET A 136 16.49 2.72 4.72
N ARG A 137 15.28 3.28 4.71
CA ARG A 137 13.98 2.58 4.86
C ARG A 137 12.91 3.63 5.15
N VAL A 138 12.14 4.06 4.15
CA VAL A 138 10.65 4.11 4.19
C VAL A 138 10.16 4.17 2.74
N LYS A 139 9.28 3.24 2.36
CA LYS A 139 8.56 3.30 1.08
C LYS A 139 7.41 4.27 1.24
N LYS A 140 7.34 5.27 0.38
CA LYS A 140 6.13 6.08 0.27
C LYS A 140 5.58 5.93 -1.12
N TYR A 141 4.29 5.70 -1.16
CA TYR A 141 3.56 5.45 -2.39
C TYR A 141 3.06 6.77 -2.98
N ASP A 142 2.86 6.83 -4.29
CA ASP A 142 2.19 7.94 -4.93
C ASP A 142 0.69 7.86 -4.61
N ILE A 143 0.25 8.91 -3.92
CA ILE A 143 -1.10 9.08 -3.39
C ILE A 143 -1.67 10.41 -3.90
N SER A 144 -1.28 10.84 -5.10
CA SER A 144 -1.81 12.07 -5.70
C SER A 144 -3.34 12.02 -5.85
N GLU A 145 -3.90 10.87 -6.25
CA GLU A 145 -5.34 10.60 -6.32
C GLU A 145 -6.03 10.80 -4.95
N PHE A 146 -5.38 10.36 -3.86
CA PHE A 146 -5.84 10.56 -2.48
C PHE A 146 -5.81 12.02 -2.06
N TYR A 147 -4.76 12.75 -2.45
CA TYR A 147 -4.57 14.12 -2.03
C TYR A 147 -5.57 15.09 -2.68
N ASP A 148 -5.91 14.87 -3.95
CA ASP A 148 -6.94 15.65 -4.62
C ASP A 148 -8.33 15.37 -4.01
N TYR A 149 -8.61 14.12 -3.65
CA TYR A 149 -9.84 13.77 -2.93
C TYR A 149 -9.89 14.37 -1.52
N LEU A 150 -8.80 14.30 -0.76
CA LEU A 150 -8.74 14.89 0.58
C LEU A 150 -9.06 16.38 0.59
N ARG A 151 -8.62 17.12 -0.44
CA ARG A 151 -8.91 18.55 -0.57
C ARG A 151 -10.39 18.85 -0.78
N SER A 152 -11.18 17.91 -1.31
CA SER A 152 -12.63 18.11 -1.42
C SER A 152 -13.37 17.84 -0.11
N GLN A 153 -12.69 17.35 0.92
CA GLN A 153 -13.28 16.91 2.20
C GLN A 153 -12.88 17.81 3.38
N VAL A 154 -12.70 19.12 3.13
CA VAL A 154 -12.34 20.08 4.18
C VAL A 154 -13.36 20.07 5.32
N GLY A 155 -12.87 20.05 6.56
CA GLY A 155 -13.68 20.08 7.78
C GLY A 155 -14.01 18.70 8.36
N THR A 156 -13.84 17.62 7.58
CA THR A 156 -14.06 16.23 8.02
C THR A 156 -12.78 15.59 8.58
N TYR A 157 -12.89 14.37 9.07
CA TYR A 157 -11.77 13.60 9.61
C TYR A 157 -11.19 12.57 8.63
N VAL A 158 -9.89 12.34 8.76
CA VAL A 158 -9.18 11.19 8.18
C VAL A 158 -8.74 10.29 9.33
N LEU A 159 -9.16 9.03 9.30
CA LEU A 159 -8.62 8.01 10.17
C LEU A 159 -7.30 7.52 9.60
N CYS A 160 -6.27 7.52 10.44
CA CYS A 160 -4.92 7.09 10.15
C CYS A 160 -4.66 5.81 10.94
N PHE A 161 -4.02 4.82 10.32
CA PHE A 161 -3.71 3.56 10.97
C PHE A 161 -2.25 3.15 10.74
N ASP A 162 -1.66 2.52 11.75
CA ASP A 162 -0.30 1.98 11.73
C ASP A 162 -0.31 0.55 12.30
N ILE A 163 0.33 -0.41 11.62
CA ILE A 163 0.46 -1.78 12.13
C ILE A 163 1.54 -1.82 13.21
N GLN A 164 1.16 -2.31 14.39
CA GLN A 164 2.08 -2.46 15.49
C GLN A 164 3.16 -3.51 15.18
N ASN A 165 4.42 -3.09 15.24
CA ASN A 165 5.59 -3.95 15.16
C ASN A 165 5.74 -4.72 13.84
N LEU A 166 5.30 -4.16 12.70
CA LEU A 166 5.43 -4.83 11.39
C LEU A 166 6.88 -5.23 11.07
N MET A 167 7.86 -4.40 11.45
CA MET A 167 9.28 -4.73 11.29
C MET A 167 9.67 -6.00 12.07
N VAL A 168 9.23 -6.12 13.32
CA VAL A 168 9.48 -7.30 14.17
C VAL A 168 8.81 -8.55 13.58
N ILE A 169 7.58 -8.41 13.07
CA ILE A 169 6.88 -9.49 12.36
C ILE A 169 7.72 -9.97 11.16
N ASN A 170 8.17 -9.04 10.33
CA ASN A 170 8.99 -9.36 9.16
C ASN A 170 10.32 -10.04 9.53
N ASP A 171 10.99 -9.56 10.57
CA ASP A 171 12.30 -10.04 10.98
C ASP A 171 12.22 -11.39 11.73
N THR A 172 11.12 -11.64 12.45
CA THR A 172 10.94 -12.85 13.28
C THR A 172 10.21 -13.97 12.56
N LEU A 173 9.13 -13.64 11.83
CA LEU A 173 8.23 -14.60 11.18
C LEU A 173 8.40 -14.62 9.65
N GLY A 174 9.26 -13.74 9.12
CA GLY A 174 9.49 -13.61 7.70
C GLY A 174 8.50 -12.67 7.01
N ARG A 175 8.85 -12.28 5.79
CA ARG A 175 8.09 -11.30 5.01
C ARG A 175 6.71 -11.77 4.59
N GLU A 176 6.51 -13.07 4.47
CA GLU A 176 5.19 -13.60 4.19
C GLU A 176 4.21 -13.29 5.33
N ALA A 177 4.65 -13.43 6.58
CA ALA A 177 3.85 -13.06 7.75
C ALA A 177 3.56 -11.55 7.77
N GLY A 178 4.54 -10.71 7.41
CA GLY A 178 4.33 -9.27 7.28
C GLY A 178 3.34 -8.90 6.17
N ASP A 179 3.45 -9.52 4.99
CA ASP A 179 2.48 -9.34 3.90
C ASP A 179 1.06 -9.77 4.34
N LYS A 180 0.94 -10.81 5.16
CA LYS A 180 -0.35 -11.22 5.75
C LYS A 180 -0.87 -10.25 6.82
N ALA A 181 0.00 -9.68 7.64
CA ALA A 181 -0.37 -8.65 8.60
C ALA A 181 -0.89 -7.39 7.88
N ILE A 182 -0.22 -6.97 6.81
CA ILE A 182 -0.65 -5.86 5.94
C ILE A 182 -2.03 -6.12 5.34
N LEU A 183 -2.20 -7.30 4.74
CA LEU A 183 -3.48 -7.68 4.12
C LEU A 183 -4.62 -7.70 5.14
N GLU A 184 -4.38 -8.27 6.32
CA GLU A 184 -5.38 -8.33 7.36
C GLU A 184 -5.73 -6.93 7.89
N ALA A 185 -4.74 -6.07 8.14
CA ALA A 185 -4.99 -4.70 8.54
C ALA A 185 -5.86 -3.97 7.51
N PHE A 186 -5.50 -4.09 6.23
CA PHE A 186 -6.30 -3.51 5.14
C PHE A 186 -7.72 -4.07 5.10
N ARG A 187 -7.89 -5.39 5.25
CA ARG A 187 -9.21 -6.04 5.28
C ARG A 187 -10.08 -5.49 6.42
N ARG A 188 -9.54 -5.39 7.64
CA ARG A 188 -10.26 -4.87 8.82
C ARG A 188 -10.69 -3.41 8.63
N ILE A 189 -9.77 -2.58 8.12
CA ILE A 189 -10.04 -1.17 7.84
C ILE A 189 -11.15 -1.05 6.79
N ASN A 190 -11.03 -1.82 5.71
CA ASN A 190 -11.97 -1.78 4.59
C ASN A 190 -13.36 -2.36 4.95
N GLU A 191 -13.44 -3.37 5.83
CA GLU A 191 -14.72 -3.88 6.34
C GLU A 191 -15.43 -2.94 7.31
N ALA A 192 -14.69 -2.04 7.97
CA ALA A 192 -15.27 -0.99 8.80
C ALA A 192 -15.72 0.24 8.00
N ALA A 193 -15.39 0.31 6.72
CA ALA A 193 -15.73 1.41 5.83
C ALA A 193 -17.20 1.34 5.37
N ASP A 194 -17.87 2.50 5.35
CA ASP A 194 -19.15 2.65 4.63
C ASP A 194 -18.90 2.71 3.11
N GLU A 195 -19.96 2.63 2.30
CA GLU A 195 -19.87 2.58 0.83
C GLU A 195 -19.17 3.79 0.18
N ASN A 196 -19.19 4.95 0.84
CA ASN A 196 -18.57 6.20 0.34
C ASN A 196 -17.17 6.45 0.91
N MET A 197 -16.69 5.61 1.82
CA MET A 197 -15.40 5.81 2.47
C MET A 197 -14.28 5.18 1.65
N ILE A 198 -13.23 5.96 1.43
CA ILE A 198 -12.05 5.52 0.68
C ILE A 198 -10.97 5.07 1.67
N CYS A 199 -10.49 3.84 1.50
CA CYS A 199 -9.43 3.23 2.31
C CYS A 199 -8.18 2.97 1.48
N LEU A 200 -7.06 3.57 1.85
CA LEU A 200 -5.82 3.49 1.08
C LEU A 200 -4.65 3.12 1.98
N ARG A 201 -3.70 2.38 1.42
CA ARG A 201 -2.40 2.19 2.04
C ARG A 201 -1.47 3.33 1.64
N LEU A 202 -1.00 4.11 2.60
CA LEU A 202 -0.09 5.24 2.36
C LEU A 202 1.38 4.79 2.28
N GLY A 203 1.73 3.71 2.98
CA GLY A 203 3.12 3.34 3.25
C GLY A 203 3.26 1.92 3.77
N GLY A 204 4.47 1.55 4.22
CA GLY A 204 4.82 0.21 4.71
C GLY A 204 3.73 -0.46 5.57
N ASP A 205 3.43 0.13 6.71
CA ASP A 205 2.42 -0.24 7.72
C ASP A 205 1.31 0.80 7.86
N GLU A 206 1.38 1.89 7.09
CA GLU A 206 0.51 3.06 7.22
C GLU A 206 -0.69 2.99 6.28
N PHE A 207 -1.87 3.28 6.81
CA PHE A 207 -3.13 3.36 6.08
C PHE A 207 -3.90 4.62 6.43
N ALA A 208 -4.76 5.08 5.53
CA ALA A 208 -5.72 6.13 5.80
C ALA A 208 -7.10 5.77 5.27
N MET A 209 -8.12 6.23 5.98
CA MET A 209 -9.52 6.18 5.60
C MET A 209 -10.12 7.59 5.66
N ILE A 210 -10.73 8.00 4.57
CA ILE A 210 -11.47 9.26 4.50
C ILE A 210 -12.89 8.99 4.95
N THR A 211 -13.32 9.60 6.06
CA THR A 211 -14.61 9.28 6.68
C THR A 211 -15.77 10.11 6.15
N GLU A 212 -15.48 11.22 5.46
CA GLU A 212 -16.46 12.24 5.03
C GLU A 212 -17.36 12.73 6.17
N SER A 213 -16.85 12.66 7.40
CA SER A 213 -17.59 12.98 8.62
C SER A 213 -16.80 13.94 9.49
N ASP A 214 -17.46 14.99 9.95
CA ASP A 214 -16.99 15.88 11.02
C ASP A 214 -17.48 15.45 12.41
N ASP A 215 -18.38 14.46 12.47
CA ASP A 215 -18.87 13.87 13.72
C ASP A 215 -17.82 12.93 14.34
N THR A 216 -17.31 13.33 15.50
CA THR A 216 -16.32 12.56 16.27
C THR A 216 -16.86 11.26 16.85
N GLU A 217 -18.16 11.16 17.15
CA GLU A 217 -18.77 9.92 17.67
C GLU A 217 -18.81 8.86 16.56
N LYS A 218 -19.27 9.25 15.36
CA LYS A 218 -19.24 8.38 14.18
C LYS A 218 -17.82 7.92 13.86
N VAL A 219 -16.86 8.84 13.84
CA VAL A 219 -15.44 8.55 13.56
C VAL A 219 -14.84 7.62 14.61
N THR A 220 -15.17 7.81 15.88
CA THR A 220 -14.75 6.93 16.99
C THR A 220 -15.30 5.53 16.82
N ALA A 221 -16.59 5.38 16.50
CA ALA A 221 -17.22 4.07 16.33
C ALA A 221 -16.56 3.24 15.20
N ILE A 222 -16.21 3.89 14.09
CA ILE A 222 -15.48 3.25 12.98
C ILE A 222 -14.10 2.77 13.45
N ALA A 223 -13.35 3.63 14.13
CA ALA A 223 -12.04 3.28 14.64
C ALA A 223 -12.09 2.14 15.66
N GLU A 224 -13.05 2.16 16.58
CA GLU A 224 -13.25 1.11 17.58
C GLU A 224 -13.62 -0.24 16.94
N ASN A 225 -14.41 -0.24 15.86
CA ASN A 225 -14.70 -1.46 15.10
C ASN A 225 -13.41 -2.12 14.58
N VAL A 226 -12.49 -1.34 14.01
CA VAL A 226 -11.18 -1.83 13.56
C VAL A 226 -10.33 -2.31 14.75
N LEU A 227 -10.22 -1.50 15.80
CA LEU A 227 -9.36 -1.77 16.97
C LEU A 227 -9.85 -2.96 17.80
N SER A 228 -11.16 -3.26 17.79
CA SER A 228 -11.75 -4.39 18.52
C SER A 228 -11.16 -5.75 18.12
N GLN A 229 -10.59 -5.83 16.91
CA GLN A 229 -9.99 -7.05 16.36
C GLN A 229 -8.48 -7.18 16.67
N ASN A 230 -7.89 -6.22 17.40
CA ASN A 230 -6.47 -6.24 17.75
C ASN A 230 -6.08 -7.51 18.53
N GLY A 231 -4.90 -8.04 18.24
CA GLY A 231 -4.41 -9.31 18.78
C GLY A 231 -4.92 -10.54 18.02
N GLY A 232 -5.93 -10.39 17.16
CA GLY A 232 -6.45 -11.45 16.30
C GLY A 232 -5.35 -12.10 15.46
N LYS A 233 -5.38 -13.43 15.38
CA LYS A 233 -4.37 -14.23 14.68
C LYS A 233 -4.82 -14.57 13.25
N VAL A 234 -3.89 -14.50 12.32
CA VAL A 234 -4.10 -14.77 10.90
C VAL A 234 -3.16 -15.89 10.46
N PRO A 235 -3.65 -16.92 9.76
CA PRO A 235 -2.80 -17.99 9.26
C PRO A 235 -1.93 -17.54 8.09
N TYR A 236 -0.72 -18.06 8.03
CA TYR A 236 0.21 -17.98 6.90
C TYR A 236 0.98 -19.29 6.75
N SER A 237 1.81 -19.46 5.71
CA SER A 237 2.49 -20.75 5.45
C SER A 237 3.34 -21.26 6.64
N GLY A 238 3.91 -20.35 7.44
CA GLY A 238 4.78 -20.66 8.58
C GLY A 238 4.08 -20.68 9.95
N GLY A 239 2.75 -20.61 10.01
CA GLY A 239 1.98 -20.66 11.26
C GLY A 239 0.92 -19.56 11.35
N GLU A 240 0.91 -18.82 12.46
CA GLU A 240 -0.02 -17.71 12.70
C GLU A 240 0.72 -16.42 13.05
N VAL A 241 0.22 -15.28 12.57
CA VAL A 241 0.70 -13.94 12.92
C VAL A 241 -0.41 -13.18 13.66
N SER A 242 -0.07 -12.58 14.80
CA SER A 242 -1.00 -11.69 15.51
C SER A 242 -0.91 -10.29 14.94
N VAL A 243 -2.06 -9.68 14.65
CA VAL A 243 -2.15 -8.36 14.01
C VAL A 243 -2.86 -7.39 14.95
N SER A 244 -2.17 -6.29 15.25
CA SER A 244 -2.72 -5.15 16.00
C SER A 244 -2.41 -3.87 15.24
N VAL A 245 -3.38 -2.96 15.18
CA VAL A 245 -3.22 -1.63 14.57
C VAL A 245 -3.39 -0.54 15.61
N ARG A 246 -2.78 0.61 15.38
CA ARG A 246 -3.05 1.88 16.06
C ARG A 246 -3.97 2.72 15.20
N CYS A 247 -4.69 3.66 15.82
CA CYS A 247 -5.57 4.56 15.11
C CYS A 247 -5.50 5.98 15.66
N GLY A 248 -5.57 6.96 14.77
CA GLY A 248 -5.65 8.38 15.08
C GLY A 248 -6.52 9.08 14.05
N ALA A 249 -7.09 10.22 14.40
CA ALA A 249 -7.93 11.04 13.53
C ALA A 249 -7.30 12.41 13.33
N ILE A 250 -7.21 12.85 12.08
CA ILE A 250 -6.74 14.19 11.70
C ILE A 250 -7.90 14.94 11.07
N ARG A 251 -8.20 16.15 11.55
CA ARG A 251 -9.17 17.01 10.87
C ARG A 251 -8.56 17.67 9.63
N ILE A 252 -9.25 17.59 8.49
CA ILE A 252 -8.79 18.19 7.24
C ILE A 252 -8.99 19.72 7.30
N GLY A 253 -7.89 20.47 7.27
CA GLY A 253 -7.91 21.93 7.19
C GLY A 253 -8.02 22.50 5.77
N GLU A 254 -8.42 23.77 5.65
CA GLU A 254 -8.59 24.50 4.36
C GLU A 254 -7.31 24.59 3.50
N HIS A 255 -6.15 24.50 4.12
CA HIS A 255 -4.84 24.61 3.46
C HIS A 255 -4.01 23.33 3.65
N LEU A 256 -4.61 22.18 3.34
CA LEU A 256 -3.92 20.90 3.42
C LEU A 256 -2.72 20.87 2.47
N LYS A 257 -1.50 20.86 3.02
CA LYS A 257 -0.28 20.53 2.30
C LYS A 257 0.09 19.09 2.61
N TYR A 258 0.61 18.36 1.63
CA TYR A 258 1.02 16.97 1.84
C TYR A 258 2.05 16.80 2.97
N SER A 259 3.02 17.71 3.06
CA SER A 259 3.99 17.74 4.16
C SER A 259 3.35 17.94 5.54
N VAL A 260 2.25 18.72 5.60
CA VAL A 260 1.50 18.96 6.83
C VAL A 260 0.73 17.69 7.20
N LEU A 261 0.04 17.05 6.25
CA LEU A 261 -0.65 15.78 6.48
C LEU A 261 0.30 14.67 6.99
N CYS A 262 1.50 14.53 6.40
CA CYS A 262 2.47 13.55 6.89
C CYS A 262 2.98 13.87 8.30
N ASN A 263 3.21 15.15 8.61
CA ASN A 263 3.60 15.56 9.95
C ASN A 263 2.47 15.28 10.95
N ASP A 264 1.23 15.56 10.56
CA ASP A 264 0.05 15.35 11.38
C ASP A 264 -0.20 13.84 11.60
N PHE A 265 0.02 13.02 10.56
CA PHE A 265 -0.01 11.56 10.65
C PHE A 265 0.97 11.05 11.70
N ASN A 266 2.24 11.45 11.62
CA ASN A 266 3.25 11.04 12.58
C ASN A 266 2.91 11.49 14.01
N ALA A 267 2.46 12.74 14.16
CA ALA A 267 2.12 13.29 15.46
C ALA A 267 0.90 12.60 16.09
N VAL A 268 -0.15 12.28 15.32
CA VAL A 268 -1.31 11.57 15.83
C VAL A 268 -1.00 10.10 16.14
N MET A 269 -0.15 9.45 15.34
CA MET A 269 0.32 8.09 15.61
C MET A 269 1.17 7.99 16.88
N GLU A 270 2.06 8.96 17.12
CA GLU A 270 2.86 9.01 18.36
C GLU A 270 1.98 9.21 19.60
N LYS A 271 0.90 10.01 19.51
CA LYS A 271 -0.10 10.10 20.59
C LYS A 271 -0.83 8.77 20.80
N ALA A 272 -1.30 8.15 19.72
CA ALA A 272 -2.03 6.88 19.75
C ALA A 272 -1.18 5.71 20.27
N ARG A 273 0.16 5.83 20.23
CA ARG A 273 1.11 4.82 20.69
C ARG A 273 0.89 4.40 22.15
N PHE A 274 0.43 5.31 23.00
CA PHE A 274 0.32 5.06 24.44
C PHE A 274 -1.12 4.93 24.96
N SER A 275 -2.14 5.30 24.17
CA SER A 275 -3.52 5.36 24.65
C SER A 275 -4.31 4.07 24.45
N GLY A 276 -3.93 3.26 23.44
CA GLY A 276 -4.71 2.09 23.03
C GLY A 276 -6.11 2.41 22.50
N ARG A 277 -6.40 3.70 22.25
CA ARG A 277 -7.66 4.26 21.75
C ARG A 277 -7.37 5.20 20.59
N ILE A 278 -8.42 5.64 19.91
CA ILE A 278 -8.30 6.70 18.91
C ILE A 278 -7.87 8.02 19.57
N GLU A 279 -6.94 8.71 18.94
CA GLU A 279 -6.51 10.06 19.31
C GLU A 279 -6.88 11.06 18.22
N PHE A 280 -7.43 12.22 18.60
CA PHE A 280 -7.83 13.26 17.67
C PHE A 280 -6.79 14.38 17.60
N MET A 281 -6.63 14.97 16.42
CA MET A 281 -5.79 16.14 16.18
C MET A 281 -6.40 17.08 15.15
#